data_AF-A0A2V9UEH9-F1
#
_entry.id   AF-A0A2V9UEH9-F1
#
_cell.length_a   1.000
_cell.length_b   1.000
_cell.length_c   1.000
_cell.angle_alpha   90.00
_cell.angle_beta   90.00
_cell.angle_gamma   90.00
#
_symmetry.space_group_name_H-M   'P 1'
#
loop_
_entity.id
_entity.type
_entity.pdbx_description
1 polymer ?
#
loop_
_entity_poly.entity_id
_entity_poly.type
_entity_poly.pdbx_seq_one_letter_code
_entity_poly.pdbx_strand_id
1 'polypeptide(L)'
;MRRIFAISVLLALASTAFGQSLGDVARQTRQKEKARGKAAKKVVTNEDLPESPDLNPGERETVGKYQAATPSHGASGTQSADQWKSSILEQKNRIASMQAQVDKLNGSIRFVEANAYVNGAQYNQYQVKKQQQAANLQTQIAEQKKSLEQMQDAAKKAGMGSAVYDP
;
A
#
# COMPACT_ATOMS: atom_id res chain seq x y z
N MET A 1 -19.84 -28.38 -57.67
CA MET A 1 -18.41 -28.59 -57.32
C MET A 1 -18.20 -28.14 -55.89
N ARG A 2 -17.91 -29.09 -54.99
CA ARG A 2 -17.66 -28.87 -53.56
C ARG A 2 -16.18 -28.58 -53.38
N ARG A 3 -15.81 -27.45 -52.77
CA ARG A 3 -14.45 -27.21 -52.27
C ARG A 3 -14.47 -27.37 -50.76
N ILE A 4 -13.93 -28.49 -50.32
CA ILE A 4 -13.59 -28.81 -48.95
C ILE A 4 -12.34 -27.99 -48.62
N PHE A 5 -12.42 -27.15 -47.60
CA PHE A 5 -11.23 -26.72 -46.86
C PHE A 5 -11.42 -27.15 -45.42
N ALA A 6 -10.69 -28.20 -45.07
CA ALA A 6 -10.37 -28.55 -43.70
C ALA A 6 -9.34 -27.53 -43.17
N ILE A 7 -9.43 -27.22 -41.87
CA ILE A 7 -8.34 -27.38 -40.88
C ILE A 7 -8.72 -26.60 -39.62
N SER A 8 -9.00 -27.40 -38.61
CA SER A 8 -9.12 -27.17 -37.18
C SER A 8 -8.16 -26.13 -36.58
N VAL A 9 -8.68 -25.24 -35.74
CA VAL A 9 -7.97 -24.78 -34.53
C VAL A 9 -8.98 -24.72 -33.38
N LEU A 10 -9.03 -25.84 -32.65
CA LEU A 10 -9.61 -25.95 -31.32
C LEU A 10 -8.59 -25.32 -30.36
N LEU A 11 -8.85 -24.13 -29.83
CA LEU A 11 -7.94 -23.45 -28.90
C LEU A 11 -8.65 -23.06 -27.60
N ALA A 12 -8.30 -23.84 -26.57
CA ALA A 12 -8.08 -23.46 -25.17
C ALA A 12 -9.21 -22.82 -24.35
N LEU A 13 -9.82 -23.68 -23.53
CA LEU A 13 -9.97 -23.57 -22.07
C LEU A 13 -9.83 -22.17 -21.40
N ALA A 14 -10.94 -21.78 -20.79
CA ALA A 14 -11.11 -21.23 -19.44
C ALA A 14 -9.97 -20.39 -18.81
N SER A 15 -10.30 -19.14 -18.53
CA SER A 15 -9.88 -18.47 -17.30
C SER A 15 -10.96 -17.46 -16.89
N THR A 16 -11.95 -17.93 -16.13
CA THR A 16 -12.80 -17.05 -15.33
C THR A 16 -11.91 -16.42 -14.25
N ALA A 17 -11.40 -15.22 -14.53
CA ALA A 17 -10.74 -14.41 -13.52
C ALA A 17 -11.81 -13.95 -12.52
N PHE A 18 -11.93 -14.68 -11.41
CA PHE A 18 -12.57 -14.17 -10.21
C PHE A 18 -11.74 -13.00 -9.73
N GLY A 19 -12.12 -11.79 -10.15
CA GLY A 19 -11.67 -10.55 -9.54
C GLY A 19 -12.19 -10.51 -8.12
N GLN A 20 -11.44 -11.09 -7.18
CA GLN A 20 -11.63 -10.84 -5.76
C GLN A 20 -11.32 -9.37 -5.52
N SER A 21 -12.37 -8.55 -5.61
CA SER A 21 -12.35 -7.14 -5.30
C SER A 21 -11.74 -6.97 -3.91
N LEU A 22 -10.74 -6.10 -3.79
CA LEU A 22 -10.16 -5.71 -2.48
C LEU A 22 -11.24 -5.17 -1.52
N GLY A 23 -12.38 -4.72 -2.05
CA GLY A 23 -13.56 -4.35 -1.26
C GLY A 23 -14.27 -5.54 -0.60
N ASP A 24 -14.24 -6.73 -1.19
CA ASP A 24 -14.83 -7.93 -0.61
C ASP A 24 -13.99 -8.47 0.55
N VAL A 25 -12.67 -8.38 0.48
CA VAL A 25 -11.78 -8.77 1.60
C VAL A 25 -12.05 -7.90 2.83
N ALA A 26 -12.19 -6.58 2.66
CA ALA A 26 -12.50 -5.67 3.78
C ALA A 26 -13.87 -5.97 4.44
N ARG A 27 -14.86 -6.37 3.64
CA ARG A 27 -16.17 -6.81 4.16
C ARG A 27 -16.08 -8.17 4.86
N GLN A 28 -15.30 -9.10 4.33
CA GLN A 28 -15.11 -10.43 4.91
C GLN A 28 -14.37 -10.35 6.26
N THR A 29 -13.41 -9.46 6.43
CA THR A 29 -12.75 -9.23 7.72
C THR A 29 -13.74 -8.70 8.76
N ARG A 30 -14.58 -7.72 8.40
CA ARG A 30 -15.64 -7.20 9.28
C ARG A 30 -16.73 -8.23 9.60
N GLN A 31 -17.02 -9.17 8.70
CA GLN A 31 -17.97 -10.25 8.95
C GLN A 31 -17.37 -11.35 9.84
N LYS A 32 -16.10 -11.71 9.67
CA LYS A 32 -15.39 -12.65 10.56
C LYS A 32 -15.28 -12.12 11.99
N GLU A 33 -15.12 -10.82 12.18
CA GLU A 33 -15.16 -10.20 13.51
C GLU A 33 -16.55 -10.17 14.15
N LYS A 34 -17.64 -10.19 13.35
CA LYS A 34 -19.01 -10.27 13.87
C LYS A 34 -19.47 -11.70 14.20
N ALA A 35 -18.85 -12.71 13.58
CA ALA A 35 -19.15 -14.12 13.83
C ALA A 35 -18.31 -14.73 14.97
N ARG A 36 -17.18 -14.11 15.35
CA ARG A 36 -16.48 -14.42 16.60
C ARG A 36 -17.17 -13.68 17.73
N GLY A 37 -18.08 -14.39 18.40
CA GLY A 37 -18.90 -13.89 19.48
C GLY A 37 -18.13 -13.07 20.52
N LYS A 38 -18.84 -12.08 21.07
CA LYS A 38 -18.47 -11.23 22.19
C LYS A 38 -17.55 -11.94 23.20
N ALA A 39 -16.25 -11.64 23.15
CA ALA A 39 -15.34 -11.87 24.27
C ALA A 39 -15.14 -10.54 24.99
N ALA A 40 -15.34 -10.59 26.31
CA ALA A 40 -15.56 -9.46 27.19
C ALA A 40 -14.53 -8.33 27.09
N LYS A 41 -15.04 -7.10 27.23
CA LYS A 41 -14.28 -5.87 27.50
C LYS A 41 -13.56 -6.04 28.85
N LYS A 42 -12.37 -6.65 28.88
CA LYS A 42 -11.55 -6.70 30.10
C LYS A 42 -10.78 -5.38 30.20
N VAL A 43 -11.37 -4.46 30.94
CA VAL A 43 -10.70 -3.29 31.51
C VAL A 43 -9.54 -3.83 32.34
N VAL A 44 -8.30 -3.54 31.92
CA VAL A 44 -7.13 -3.76 32.76
C VAL A 44 -6.95 -2.47 33.56
N THR A 45 -7.64 -2.40 34.69
CA THR A 45 -7.26 -1.51 35.80
C THR A 45 -6.07 -2.12 36.52
N ASN A 46 -5.15 -1.27 36.96
CA ASN A 46 -3.84 -1.58 37.51
C ASN A 46 -3.91 -2.16 38.94
N GLU A 47 -4.75 -3.17 39.16
CA GLU A 47 -5.11 -3.73 40.47
C GLU A 47 -4.83 -5.24 40.59
N ASP A 48 -4.41 -5.93 39.51
CA ASP A 48 -3.98 -7.34 39.55
C ASP A 48 -2.46 -7.45 39.31
N LEU A 49 -1.65 -6.72 40.08
CA LEU A 49 -0.22 -7.01 40.20
C LEU A 49 -0.04 -8.13 41.24
N PRO A 50 0.71 -9.22 40.96
CA PRO A 50 1.14 -10.12 42.02
C PRO A 50 2.05 -9.37 42.98
N GLU A 51 1.67 -9.39 44.25
CA GLU A 51 2.43 -8.88 45.39
C GLU A 51 3.83 -9.50 45.37
N SER A 52 4.85 -8.64 45.34
CA SER A 52 6.25 -9.06 45.40
C SER A 52 6.51 -9.61 46.80
N PRO A 53 6.99 -10.85 46.99
CA PRO A 53 7.37 -11.27 48.33
C PRO A 53 8.61 -10.51 48.77
N ASP A 54 8.44 -9.87 49.93
CA ASP A 54 9.42 -9.13 50.71
C ASP A 54 10.74 -9.89 50.90
N LEU A 55 11.80 -9.10 50.96
CA LEU A 55 13.16 -9.50 51.26
C LEU A 55 13.25 -10.11 52.67
N ASN A 56 13.79 -11.32 52.79
CA ASN A 56 14.53 -11.72 53.99
C ASN A 56 15.72 -12.64 53.61
N PRO A 57 16.90 -12.49 54.25
CA PRO A 57 18.16 -13.05 53.76
C PRO A 57 18.41 -14.44 54.35
N GLY A 58 18.73 -15.39 53.49
CA GLY A 58 19.07 -16.73 53.95
C GLY A 58 19.43 -17.67 52.81
N GLU A 59 20.72 -17.93 52.70
CA GLU A 59 21.27 -19.26 52.38
C GLU A 59 21.50 -19.65 50.90
N ARG A 60 22.78 -19.46 50.52
CA ARG A 60 23.70 -20.39 49.83
C ARG A 60 23.35 -20.97 48.45
N GLU A 61 24.21 -20.55 47.52
CA GLU A 61 24.94 -21.34 46.51
C GLU A 61 24.15 -22.25 45.54
N THR A 62 24.20 -21.93 44.25
CA THR A 62 25.02 -22.70 43.27
C THR A 62 25.00 -22.05 41.88
N VAL A 63 26.20 -21.65 41.45
CA VAL A 63 26.80 -21.67 40.09
C VAL A 63 25.89 -21.85 38.87
N GLY A 64 25.93 -20.87 37.95
CA GLY A 64 25.59 -21.10 36.53
C GLY A 64 25.43 -19.84 35.68
N LYS A 65 26.47 -19.49 34.91
CA LYS A 65 26.43 -18.64 33.70
C LYS A 65 25.19 -19.00 32.85
N TYR A 66 24.47 -18.12 32.16
CA TYR A 66 24.92 -17.15 31.16
C TYR A 66 23.89 -16.00 31.04
N GLN A 67 24.42 -14.78 30.86
CA GLN A 67 23.65 -13.66 30.31
C GLN A 67 23.08 -14.04 28.94
N ALA A 68 21.76 -14.13 28.86
CA ALA A 68 21.03 -13.82 27.64
C ALA A 68 20.30 -12.50 27.91
N ALA A 69 20.95 -11.40 27.54
CA ALA A 69 20.26 -10.13 27.40
C ALA A 69 19.15 -10.34 26.38
N THR A 70 17.91 -10.54 26.84
CA THR A 70 16.74 -10.35 26.01
C THR A 70 16.81 -8.95 25.42
N PRO A 71 16.81 -8.76 24.09
CA PRO A 71 16.70 -7.44 23.55
C PRO A 71 15.37 -6.89 24.01
N SER A 72 15.47 -5.92 24.93
CA SER A 72 14.39 -5.04 25.32
C SER A 72 13.75 -4.53 24.04
N HIS A 73 12.59 -5.07 23.69
CA HIS A 73 11.76 -4.52 22.64
C HIS A 73 11.23 -3.20 23.19
N GLY A 74 12.04 -2.15 23.03
CA GLY A 74 11.62 -0.77 23.19
C GLY A 74 10.60 -0.43 22.12
N ALA A 75 9.39 -0.99 22.24
CA ALA A 75 8.22 -0.57 21.49
C ALA A 75 7.70 0.73 22.11
N SER A 76 8.46 1.81 21.94
CA SER A 76 8.02 3.17 22.21
C SER A 76 8.12 3.98 20.92
N GLY A 77 7.02 4.03 20.20
CA GLY A 77 6.65 5.18 19.34
C GLY A 77 7.41 5.46 18.05
N THR A 78 8.43 4.69 17.65
CA THR A 78 9.20 4.95 16.41
C THR A 78 8.96 3.87 15.36
N GLN A 79 8.50 4.27 14.16
CA GLN A 79 8.43 3.36 13.01
C GLN A 79 9.81 2.77 12.74
N SER A 80 9.88 1.45 12.54
CA SER A 80 11.13 0.76 12.20
C SER A 80 11.69 1.24 10.86
N ALA A 81 12.99 1.04 10.62
CA ALA A 81 13.63 1.39 9.34
C ALA A 81 12.94 0.70 8.14
N ASP A 82 12.53 -0.57 8.30
CA ASP A 82 11.81 -1.32 7.26
C ASP A 82 10.43 -0.73 6.97
N GLN A 83 9.73 -0.26 8.00
CA GLN A 83 8.45 0.43 7.83
C GLN A 83 8.63 1.72 7.03
N TRP A 84 9.62 2.55 7.37
CA TRP A 84 9.94 3.76 6.60
C TRP A 84 10.28 3.45 5.14
N LYS A 85 11.13 2.45 4.89
CA LYS A 85 11.50 2.01 3.54
C LYS A 85 10.26 1.59 2.74
N SER A 86 9.39 0.78 3.35
CA SER A 86 8.15 0.31 2.71
C SER A 86 7.20 1.46 2.36
N SER A 87 6.95 2.41 3.29
CA SER A 87 6.09 3.57 3.04
C SER A 87 6.63 4.50 1.96
N ILE A 88 7.95 4.75 1.96
CA ILE A 88 8.60 5.59 0.93
C ILE A 88 8.54 4.91 -0.44
N LEU A 89 8.73 3.59 -0.50
CA LEU A 89 8.62 2.83 -1.74
C LEU A 89 7.18 2.84 -2.28
N GLU A 90 6.19 2.62 -1.43
CA GLU A 90 4.78 2.69 -1.80
C GLU A 90 4.42 4.08 -2.35
N GLN A 91 4.88 5.14 -1.69
CA GLN A 91 4.68 6.51 -2.17
C GLN A 91 5.32 6.75 -3.54
N LYS A 92 6.55 6.29 -3.75
CA LYS A 92 7.22 6.36 -5.06
C LYS A 92 6.43 5.62 -6.14
N ASN A 93 5.94 4.43 -5.84
CA ASN A 93 5.13 3.63 -6.76
C ASN A 93 3.81 4.33 -7.11
N ARG A 94 3.17 4.98 -6.13
CA ARG A 94 1.98 5.80 -6.38
C ARG A 94 2.26 6.95 -7.33
N ILE A 95 3.37 7.67 -7.13
CA ILE A 95 3.82 8.75 -8.02
C ILE A 95 4.06 8.20 -9.44
N ALA A 96 4.78 7.10 -9.57
CA ALA A 96 5.06 6.47 -10.86
C ALA A 96 3.77 6.04 -11.59
N SER A 97 2.80 5.46 -10.86
CA SER A 97 1.50 5.08 -11.42
C SER A 97 0.71 6.28 -11.94
N MET A 98 0.67 7.39 -11.18
CA MET A 98 0.01 8.61 -11.66
C MET A 98 0.72 9.22 -12.87
N GLN A 99 2.06 9.19 -12.90
CA GLN A 99 2.83 9.65 -14.05
C GLN A 99 2.50 8.82 -15.30
N ALA A 100 2.48 7.50 -15.19
CA ALA A 100 2.10 6.62 -16.29
C ALA A 100 0.67 6.89 -16.79
N GLN A 101 -0.26 7.26 -15.90
CA GLN A 101 -1.62 7.67 -16.29
C GLN A 101 -1.63 9.00 -17.05
N VAL A 102 -0.83 9.99 -16.62
CA VAL A 102 -0.66 11.25 -17.35
C VAL A 102 -0.10 10.98 -18.75
N ASP A 103 0.93 10.15 -18.85
CA ASP A 103 1.57 9.83 -20.13
C ASP A 103 0.59 9.10 -21.07
N LYS A 104 -0.21 8.17 -20.53
CA LYS A 104 -1.28 7.50 -21.28
C LYS A 104 -2.34 8.47 -21.78
N LEU A 105 -2.80 9.39 -20.92
CA LEU A 105 -3.79 10.40 -21.30
C LEU A 105 -3.23 11.28 -22.42
N ASN A 106 -2.04 11.84 -22.22
CA ASN A 106 -1.37 12.71 -23.18
C ASN A 106 -1.12 12.01 -24.52
N GLY A 107 -0.67 10.76 -24.51
CA GLY A 107 -0.48 9.96 -25.74
C GLY A 107 -1.79 9.67 -26.50
N SER A 108 -2.92 9.71 -25.80
CA SER A 108 -4.26 9.49 -26.38
C SER A 108 -4.97 10.77 -26.83
N ILE A 109 -4.38 11.95 -26.56
CA ILE A 109 -4.94 13.24 -26.97
C ILE A 109 -4.60 13.46 -28.44
N ARG A 110 -5.64 13.62 -29.27
CA ARG A 110 -5.52 13.89 -30.70
C ARG A 110 -6.58 14.89 -31.08
N PHE A 111 -6.20 16.09 -31.51
CA PHE A 111 -7.15 17.06 -32.05
C PHE A 111 -7.30 16.86 -33.55
N VAL A 112 -8.52 17.08 -34.04
CA VAL A 112 -8.84 17.09 -35.47
C VAL A 112 -9.46 18.43 -35.85
N GLU A 113 -9.51 18.77 -37.12
CA GLU A 113 -10.26 19.96 -37.54
C GLU A 113 -11.75 19.76 -37.26
N ALA A 114 -12.43 20.81 -36.77
CA ALA A 114 -13.82 20.71 -36.32
C ALA A 114 -14.79 20.24 -37.42
N ASN A 115 -14.49 20.59 -38.68
CA ASN A 115 -15.31 20.27 -39.85
C ASN A 115 -14.82 19.04 -40.63
N ALA A 116 -13.71 18.39 -40.22
CA ALA A 116 -13.19 17.22 -40.93
C ALA A 116 -14.12 15.99 -40.82
N TYR A 117 -14.96 15.95 -39.79
CA TYR A 117 -15.92 14.88 -39.55
C TYR A 117 -17.24 15.46 -39.01
N VAL A 118 -18.34 14.73 -39.19
CA VAL A 118 -19.70 15.10 -38.73
C VAL A 118 -19.72 15.49 -37.24
N ASN A 119 -18.82 14.91 -36.43
CA ASN A 119 -18.72 15.15 -34.98
C ASN A 119 -17.33 15.65 -34.53
N GLY A 120 -16.57 16.31 -35.41
CA GLY A 120 -15.20 16.75 -35.12
C GLY A 120 -15.10 17.70 -33.91
N ALA A 121 -16.04 18.65 -33.81
CA ALA A 121 -16.12 19.57 -32.68
C ALA A 121 -16.36 18.84 -31.33
N GLN A 122 -17.30 17.90 -31.29
CA GLN A 122 -17.61 17.10 -30.10
C GLN A 122 -16.43 16.21 -29.73
N TYR A 123 -15.78 15.58 -30.71
CA TYR A 123 -14.57 14.79 -30.50
C TYR A 123 -13.49 15.62 -29.80
N ASN A 124 -13.24 16.84 -30.29
CA ASN A 124 -12.27 17.75 -29.67
C ASN A 124 -12.63 18.14 -28.23
N GLN A 125 -13.92 18.28 -27.90
CA GLN A 125 -14.33 18.51 -26.50
C GLN A 125 -13.90 17.36 -25.57
N TYR A 126 -13.94 16.11 -26.04
CA TYR A 126 -13.41 14.99 -25.26
C TYR A 126 -11.90 15.07 -25.07
N GLN A 127 -11.17 15.58 -26.07
CA GLN A 127 -9.71 15.79 -25.95
C GLN A 127 -9.37 16.87 -24.92
N VAL A 128 -10.15 17.96 -24.90
CA VAL A 128 -10.03 19.00 -23.87
C VAL A 128 -10.25 18.41 -22.47
N LYS A 129 -11.27 17.55 -22.29
CA LYS A 129 -11.50 16.87 -21.00
C LYS A 129 -10.32 16.00 -20.57
N LYS A 130 -9.71 15.25 -21.50
CA LYS A 130 -8.50 14.47 -21.21
C LYS A 130 -7.33 15.37 -20.80
N GLN A 131 -7.16 16.51 -21.48
CA GLN A 131 -6.11 17.48 -21.14
C GLN A 131 -6.31 18.06 -19.73
N GLN A 132 -7.55 18.40 -19.36
CA GLN A 132 -7.89 18.85 -18.01
C GLN A 132 -7.61 17.75 -16.97
N GLN A 133 -7.96 16.49 -17.28
CA GLN A 133 -7.66 15.37 -16.40
C GLN A 133 -6.15 15.17 -16.20
N ALA A 134 -5.36 15.28 -17.27
CA ALA A 134 -3.90 15.20 -17.20
C ALA A 134 -3.32 16.33 -16.33
N ALA A 135 -3.80 17.56 -16.49
CA ALA A 135 -3.39 18.69 -15.66
C ALA A 135 -3.72 18.47 -14.17
N ASN A 136 -4.93 17.97 -13.86
CA ASN A 136 -5.32 17.67 -12.49
C ASN A 136 -4.46 16.57 -11.85
N LEU A 137 -4.07 15.55 -12.62
CA LEU A 137 -3.13 14.52 -12.16
C LEU A 137 -1.73 15.08 -11.94
N GLN A 138 -1.27 16.01 -12.78
CA GLN A 138 0.03 16.66 -12.57
C GLN A 138 0.07 17.46 -11.26
N THR A 139 -1.01 18.18 -10.92
CA THR A 139 -1.14 18.85 -9.62
C THR A 139 -1.04 17.86 -8.45
N GLN A 140 -1.76 16.74 -8.53
CA GLN A 140 -1.68 15.69 -7.51
C GLN A 140 -0.28 15.08 -7.41
N ILE A 141 0.40 14.87 -8.54
CA ILE A 141 1.79 14.37 -8.54
C ILE A 141 2.71 15.34 -7.79
N ALA A 142 2.56 16.65 -7.99
CA ALA A 142 3.36 17.65 -7.27
C ALA A 142 3.15 17.57 -5.75
N GLU A 143 1.89 17.44 -5.31
CA GLU A 143 1.56 17.27 -3.89
C GLU A 143 2.15 15.97 -3.31
N GLN A 144 2.06 14.87 -4.07
CA GLN A 144 2.57 13.56 -3.65
C GLN A 144 4.10 13.54 -3.58
N LYS A 145 4.79 14.29 -4.46
CA LYS A 145 6.24 14.50 -4.38
C LYS A 145 6.63 15.28 -3.13
N LYS A 146 5.90 16.35 -2.79
CA LYS A 146 6.11 17.08 -1.54
C LYS A 146 5.92 16.19 -0.30
N SER A 147 4.90 15.34 -0.32
CA SER A 147 4.68 14.36 0.77
C SER A 147 5.82 13.33 0.85
N LEU A 148 6.35 12.87 -0.29
CA LEU A 148 7.51 12.00 -0.34
C LEU A 148 8.75 12.65 0.30
N GLU A 149 9.02 13.92 -0.04
CA GLU A 149 10.11 14.70 0.55
C GLU A 149 9.96 14.83 2.07
N GLN A 150 8.74 15.11 2.55
CA GLN A 150 8.45 15.18 3.98
C GLN A 150 8.68 13.85 4.70
N MET A 151 8.27 12.72 4.11
CA MET A 151 8.53 11.39 4.67
C MET A 151 10.03 11.08 4.73
N GLN A 152 10.74 11.45 3.67
CA GLN A 152 12.18 11.32 3.59
C GLN A 152 12.90 12.15 4.67
N ASP A 153 12.51 13.40 4.85
CA ASP A 153 13.07 14.26 5.88
C ASP A 153 12.71 13.80 7.30
N ALA A 154 11.50 13.27 7.50
CA ALA A 154 11.09 12.66 8.77
C ALA A 154 11.94 11.43 9.09
N ALA A 155 12.17 10.54 8.11
CA ALA A 155 13.04 9.37 8.26
C ALA A 155 14.49 9.77 8.59
N LYS A 156 15.03 10.81 7.93
CA LYS A 156 16.35 11.37 8.26
C LYS A 156 16.41 11.87 9.70
N LYS A 157 15.42 12.66 10.13
CA LYS A 157 15.34 13.21 11.50
C LYS A 157 15.18 12.12 12.57
N ALA A 158 14.55 11.00 12.21
CA ALA A 158 14.42 9.84 13.09
C ALA A 158 15.73 9.03 13.22
N GLY A 159 16.76 9.33 12.41
CA GLY A 159 18.04 8.59 12.42
C GLY A 159 18.11 7.45 11.41
N MET A 160 17.14 7.34 10.50
CA MET A 160 17.02 6.25 9.51
C MET A 160 17.67 6.61 8.16
N GLY A 161 18.46 7.68 8.13
CA GLY A 161 18.91 8.39 6.93
C GLY A 161 19.82 7.62 5.96
N SER A 162 20.44 6.50 6.35
CA SER A 162 21.21 5.64 5.41
C SER A 162 20.44 4.38 5.02
N ALA A 163 19.77 3.72 5.96
CA ALA A 163 19.06 2.45 5.74
C ALA A 163 17.83 2.55 4.81
N VAL A 164 17.25 3.75 4.68
CA VAL A 164 16.03 3.99 3.87
C VAL A 164 16.34 4.40 2.43
N TYR A 165 17.57 4.82 2.14
CA TYR A 165 17.95 5.40 0.85
C TYR A 165 18.75 4.46 -0.05
N ASP A 166 19.30 3.37 0.50
CA ASP A 166 19.98 2.34 -0.28
C ASP A 166 18.94 1.32 -0.81
N PRO A 167 18.70 1.28 -2.14
CA PRO A 167 17.70 0.40 -2.75
C PRO A 167 18.01 -1.08 -2.53
#